data_AF-A0A3S3CWL6-F1
#
_entry.id   AF-A0A3S3CWL6-F1
#
_cell.length_a   1.000
_cell.length_b   1.000
_cell.length_c   1.000
_cell.angle_alpha   90.00
_cell.angle_beta   90.00
_cell.angle_gamma   90.00
#
_symmetry.space_group_name_H-M   'P 1'
#
loop_
_entity.id
_entity.type
_entity.pdbx_description
1 polymer ?
#
loop_
_entity_poly.entity_id
_entity_poly.type
_entity_poly.pdbx_seq_one_letter_code
_entity_poly.pdbx_strand_id
1 'polypeptide(L)'
;MEHIAALLLVIGCSNSMAECRELQVPVSVFATADECTAERPFAMGDVQGQAQHIVAKCLAVDPALEDDYDQIAWKVRPDGSLDASLVISNLVMASNTIRPEKDHLSQQ
;
A
#
# COMPACT_ATOMS: atom_id res chain seq x y z
N MET A 1 5.23 -13.35 -17.26
CA MET A 1 4.14 -12.67 -16.52
C MET A 1 4.68 -11.30 -16.20
N GLU A 2 3.94 -10.25 -16.51
CA GLU A 2 4.38 -8.87 -16.23
C GLU A 2 4.31 -8.65 -14.72
N HIS A 3 5.38 -8.10 -14.14
CA HIS A 3 5.44 -7.80 -12.71
C HIS A 3 4.51 -6.64 -12.38
N ILE A 4 3.88 -6.69 -11.21
CA ILE A 4 3.11 -5.56 -10.69
C ILE A 4 4.07 -4.66 -9.89
N ALA A 5 4.18 -3.39 -10.26
CA ALA A 5 4.99 -2.42 -9.52
C ALA A 5 4.17 -1.43 -8.71
N ALA A 6 2.90 -1.20 -9.08
CA ALA A 6 2.05 -0.28 -8.35
C ALA A 6 0.57 -0.67 -8.37
N LEU A 7 -0.12 -0.34 -7.27
CA LEU A 7 -1.55 -0.49 -7.11
C LEU A 7 -2.20 0.88 -6.84
N LEU A 8 -3.22 1.23 -7.60
CA LEU A 8 -4.01 2.43 -7.41
C LEU A 8 -5.18 2.15 -6.47
N LEU A 9 -5.16 2.79 -5.31
CA LEU A 9 -6.26 2.78 -4.36
C LEU A 9 -7.05 4.08 -4.47
N VAL A 10 -8.38 3.99 -4.61
CA VAL A 10 -9.29 5.14 -4.63
C VAL A 10 -10.32 5.01 -3.51
N ILE A 11 -10.39 6.03 -2.66
CA ILE A 11 -11.31 6.09 -1.52
C ILE A 11 -12.29 7.25 -1.72
N GLY A 12 -13.57 6.95 -1.55
CA GLY A 12 -14.66 7.92 -1.54
C GLY A 12 -15.18 8.12 -0.13
N CYS A 13 -15.30 9.38 0.29
CA CYS A 13 -15.82 9.75 1.61
C CYS A 13 -17.09 10.61 1.50
N SER A 14 -17.90 10.56 2.56
CA SER A 14 -19.00 11.50 2.80
C SER A 14 -18.48 12.91 3.09
N ASN A 15 -19.36 13.92 3.07
CA ASN A 15 -18.95 15.31 3.30
C ASN A 15 -18.21 15.54 4.63
N SER A 16 -18.62 14.80 5.66
CA SER A 16 -18.08 14.91 7.02
C SER A 16 -16.79 14.14 7.21
N MET A 17 -16.26 13.47 6.18
CA MET A 17 -15.09 12.58 6.27
C MET A 17 -15.27 11.38 7.23
N ALA A 18 -16.48 11.16 7.76
CA ALA A 18 -16.72 10.13 8.77
C ALA A 18 -17.00 8.75 8.16
N GLU A 19 -17.50 8.71 6.94
CA GLU A 19 -17.83 7.47 6.22
C GLU A 19 -17.01 7.42 4.95
N CYS A 20 -16.02 6.54 4.92
CA CYS A 20 -15.14 6.34 3.77
C CYS A 20 -15.21 4.89 3.32
N ARG A 21 -15.16 4.67 2.01
CA ARG A 21 -15.15 3.35 1.39
C ARG A 21 -14.27 3.33 0.16
N GLU A 22 -13.76 2.17 -0.20
CA GLU A 22 -13.10 1.97 -1.48
C GLU A 22 -14.08 2.16 -2.64
N LEU A 23 -13.63 2.83 -3.71
CA LEU A 23 -14.35 2.98 -4.97
C LEU A 23 -13.68 2.11 -6.03
N GLN A 24 -14.47 1.35 -6.76
CA GLN A 24 -13.97 0.49 -7.82
C GLN A 24 -13.64 1.31 -9.06
N VAL A 25 -12.42 1.16 -9.56
CA VAL A 25 -11.93 1.80 -10.78
C VAL A 25 -11.66 0.75 -11.87
N PRO A 26 -11.71 1.12 -13.16
CA PRO A 26 -11.54 0.16 -14.25
C PRO A 26 -10.15 -0.49 -14.28
N VAL A 27 -9.10 0.27 -13.93
CA VAL A 27 -7.71 -0.18 -13.89
C VAL A 27 -7.08 0.25 -12.57
N SER A 28 -6.59 -0.73 -11.81
CA SER A 28 -5.99 -0.50 -10.48
C SER A 28 -4.58 -1.05 -10.34
N VAL A 29 -4.03 -1.74 -11.34
CA VAL A 29 -2.76 -2.46 -11.28
C VAL A 29 -1.86 -2.01 -12.43
N PHE A 30 -0.61 -1.67 -12.13
CA PHE A 30 0.31 -1.06 -13.09
C PHE A 30 1.70 -1.70 -13.02
N ALA A 31 2.35 -1.77 -14.19
CA ALA A 31 3.71 -2.30 -14.33
C ALA A 31 4.77 -1.31 -13.84
N THR A 32 4.42 -0.01 -13.70
CA THR A 32 5.30 1.02 -13.12
C THR A 32 4.54 2.00 -12.22
N ALA A 33 5.26 2.63 -11.30
CA ALA A 33 4.70 3.69 -10.43
C ALA A 33 4.36 4.98 -11.22
N ASP A 34 5.09 5.26 -12.30
CA ASP A 34 4.86 6.42 -13.16
C ASP A 34 3.54 6.27 -13.93
N GLU A 35 3.27 5.08 -14.49
CA GLU A 35 1.98 4.77 -15.12
C GLU A 35 0.82 4.93 -14.13
N CYS A 36 0.94 4.37 -12.92
CA CYS A 36 -0.09 4.55 -11.89
C CYS A 36 -0.33 6.04 -11.59
N THR A 37 0.74 6.82 -11.47
CA THR A 37 0.65 8.25 -11.14
C THR A 37 0.02 9.05 -12.28
N ALA A 38 0.32 8.68 -13.54
CA ALA A 38 -0.25 9.29 -14.73
C ALA A 38 -1.75 8.97 -14.88
N GLU A 39 -2.17 7.75 -14.55
CA GLU A 39 -3.57 7.29 -14.65
C GLU A 39 -4.45 7.77 -13.50
N ARG A 40 -3.88 8.03 -12.32
CA ARG A 40 -4.59 8.49 -11.13
C ARG A 40 -5.65 9.59 -11.36
N PRO A 41 -5.36 10.73 -12.03
CA PRO A 41 -6.37 11.77 -12.25
C PRO A 41 -7.56 11.29 -13.10
N PHE A 42 -7.33 10.39 -14.06
CA PHE A 42 -8.40 9.84 -14.91
C PHE A 42 -9.28 8.88 -14.12
N ALA A 43 -8.67 7.97 -13.36
CA ALA A 43 -9.38 7.05 -12.48
C ALA A 43 -10.23 7.79 -11.43
N MET A 44 -9.75 8.92 -10.89
CA MET A 44 -10.55 9.78 -10.00
C MET A 44 -11.74 10.43 -10.74
N GLY A 45 -11.57 10.76 -12.03
CA GLY A 45 -12.65 11.23 -12.90
C GLY A 45 -13.71 10.17 -13.17
N ASP A 46 -13.30 8.91 -13.38
CA ASP A 46 -14.22 7.79 -13.66
C ASP A 46 -15.19 7.51 -12.51
N VAL A 47 -14.77 7.78 -11.28
CA VAL A 47 -15.59 7.61 -10.08
C VAL A 47 -16.17 8.92 -9.56
N GLN A 48 -16.05 10.01 -10.31
CA GLN A 48 -16.59 11.31 -9.93
C GLN A 48 -18.11 11.22 -9.72
N GLY A 49 -18.59 11.80 -8.62
CA GLY A 49 -20.01 11.76 -8.25
C GLY A 49 -20.44 10.51 -7.48
N GLN A 50 -19.60 9.48 -7.36
CA GLN A 50 -19.88 8.33 -6.49
C GLN A 50 -19.68 8.65 -4.98
N ALA A 51 -18.90 9.69 -4.69
CA ALA A 51 -18.67 10.22 -3.35
C ALA A 51 -18.48 11.74 -3.40
N GLN A 52 -18.63 12.40 -2.24
CA GLN A 52 -18.50 13.85 -2.15
C GLN A 52 -17.04 14.29 -2.15
N HIS A 53 -16.18 13.46 -1.56
CA HIS A 53 -14.74 13.65 -1.57
C HIS A 53 -14.07 12.38 -2.03
N ILE A 54 -13.12 12.50 -2.95
CA ILE A 54 -12.42 11.38 -3.56
C ILE A 54 -10.94 11.63 -3.41
N VAL A 55 -10.24 10.65 -2.86
CA VAL A 55 -8.78 10.67 -2.67
C VAL A 55 -8.20 9.39 -3.23
N ALA A 56 -7.04 9.50 -3.86
CA ALA A 56 -6.40 8.36 -4.51
C ALA A 56 -4.90 8.33 -4.22
N LYS A 57 -4.34 7.12 -4.11
CA LYS A 57 -2.91 6.91 -3.86
C LYS A 57 -2.40 5.70 -4.64
N CYS A 58 -1.23 5.88 -5.25
CA CYS A 58 -0.45 4.77 -5.80
C CYS A 58 0.39 4.16 -4.68
N LEU A 59 0.20 2.87 -4.46
CA LEU A 59 0.96 2.04 -3.55
C LEU A 59 2.05 1.34 -4.33
N ALA A 60 3.31 1.49 -3.91
CA ALA A 60 4.40 0.72 -4.49
C ALA A 60 4.30 -0.74 -4.04
N VAL A 61 4.45 -1.66 -4.99
CA VAL A 61 4.54 -3.11 -4.73
C VAL A 61 6.02 -3.46 -4.76
N ASP A 62 6.51 -4.09 -3.69
CA ASP A 62 7.84 -4.71 -3.69
C ASP A 62 7.77 -6.03 -4.45
N PRO A 63 8.50 -6.21 -5.58
CA PRO A 63 8.48 -7.45 -6.35
C PRO A 63 8.93 -8.68 -5.56
N ALA A 64 9.70 -8.49 -4.48
CA ALA A 64 10.12 -9.59 -3.61
C ALA A 64 9.01 -10.10 -2.68
N LEU A 65 7.93 -9.31 -2.51
CA LEU A 65 6.82 -9.58 -1.59
C LEU A 65 5.47 -9.60 -2.31
N GLU A 66 5.45 -9.54 -3.65
CA GLU A 66 4.24 -9.44 -4.48
C GLU A 66 3.23 -10.54 -4.14
N ASP A 67 3.70 -11.78 -4.03
CA ASP A 67 2.87 -12.96 -3.70
C ASP A 67 2.48 -13.05 -2.22
N ASP A 68 3.14 -12.29 -1.33
CA ASP A 68 2.95 -12.35 0.11
C ASP A 68 1.94 -11.31 0.63
N TYR A 69 1.76 -10.19 -0.09
CA TYR A 69 0.80 -9.16 0.31
C TYR A 69 -0.64 -9.68 0.24
N ASP A 70 -1.35 -9.65 1.36
CA ASP A 70 -2.71 -10.19 1.48
C ASP A 70 -3.75 -9.15 1.91
N GLN A 71 -3.32 -7.96 2.34
CA GLN A 71 -4.23 -6.87 2.68
C GLN A 71 -3.69 -5.49 2.29
N ILE A 72 -4.62 -4.54 2.16
CA ILE A 72 -4.33 -3.10 2.05
C ILE A 72 -4.83 -2.44 3.33
N ALA A 73 -3.91 -1.92 4.14
CA ALA A 73 -4.26 -1.11 5.30
C ALA A 73 -4.35 0.36 4.87
N TRP A 74 -5.50 1.00 5.10
CA TRP A 74 -5.71 2.38 4.71
C TRP A 74 -6.55 3.18 5.71
N LYS A 75 -6.33 4.50 5.74
CA LYS A 75 -7.11 5.48 6.52
C LYS A 75 -7.07 6.84 5.83
N VAL A 76 -8.22 7.50 5.76
CA VAL A 76 -8.31 8.90 5.34
C VAL A 76 -8.22 9.77 6.59
N ARG A 77 -7.29 10.72 6.58
CA ARG A 77 -7.14 11.70 7.65
C ARG A 77 -8.15 12.86 7.45
N PRO A 78 -8.54 13.57 8.53
CA PRO A 78 -9.44 14.72 8.43
C PRO A 78 -8.92 15.87 7.55
N ASP A 79 -7.62 15.92 7.27
CA ASP A 79 -7.00 16.88 6.35
C ASP A 79 -7.15 16.49 4.86
N GLY A 80 -7.84 15.38 4.58
CA GLY A 80 -8.03 14.86 3.22
C GLY A 80 -6.86 14.01 2.71
N SER A 81 -5.84 13.73 3.52
CA SER A 81 -4.74 12.85 3.11
C SER A 81 -5.10 11.36 3.27
N LEU A 82 -4.70 10.54 2.31
CA LEU A 82 -4.84 9.08 2.36
C LEU A 82 -3.52 8.45 2.83
N ASP A 83 -3.54 7.82 4.00
CA ASP A 83 -2.48 6.94 4.46
C ASP A 83 -2.85 5.51 4.08
N ALA A 84 -2.00 4.84 3.32
CA ALA A 84 -2.27 3.51 2.82
C ALA A 84 -0.96 2.78 2.52
N SER A 85 -0.95 1.47 2.74
CA SER A 85 0.18 0.57 2.55
C SER A 85 -0.29 -0.87 2.32
N LEU A 86 0.50 -1.64 1.58
CA LEU A 86 0.34 -3.08 1.45
C LEU A 86 0.89 -3.75 2.72
N VAL A 87 0.20 -4.76 3.22
CA VAL A 87 0.60 -5.47 4.44
C VAL A 87 0.50 -6.98 4.25
N ILE A 88 1.31 -7.70 5.02
CA ILE A 88 1.35 -9.16 5.11
C ILE A 88 0.86 -9.53 6.50
N SER A 89 -0.25 -10.25 6.60
CA SER A 89 -0.84 -10.60 7.90
C SER A 89 -0.02 -11.61 8.69
N ASN A 90 0.69 -12.51 7.99
CA ASN A 90 1.32 -13.69 8.58
C ASN A 90 2.85 -13.68 8.41
N LEU A 91 3.52 -12.67 8.96
CA LEU A 91 4.98 -12.58 8.95
C LEU A 91 5.60 -13.61 9.90
N VAL A 92 6.30 -14.61 9.34
CA VAL A 92 7.11 -15.57 10.10
C VAL A 92 8.54 -15.04 10.17
N MET A 93 8.95 -14.51 11.33
CA MET A 93 10.35 -14.12 11.55
C MET A 93 11.17 -15.28 12.10
N ALA A 94 12.26 -15.63 11.44
CA ALA A 94 13.28 -16.48 12.03
C ALA A 94 14.01 -15.68 13.14
N SER A 95 13.87 -16.12 14.40
CA SER A 95 14.62 -15.52 15.51
C SER A 95 16.11 -15.83 15.36
N ASN A 96 16.94 -14.80 15.22
CA ASN A 96 18.38 -14.95 15.34
C ASN A 96 18.76 -14.79 16.82
N THR A 97 18.86 -15.88 17.56
CA THR A 97 19.46 -15.84 18.90
C THR A 97 20.90 -15.39 18.76
N ILE A 98 21.23 -14.23 19.35
CA ILE A 98 22.60 -13.71 19.44
C ILE A 98 23.47 -14.82 20.03
N ARG A 99 24.33 -15.42 19.20
CA ARG A 99 25.35 -16.36 19.66
C ARG A 99 26.34 -15.53 20.46
N PRO A 100 26.53 -15.76 21.78
CA PRO A 100 27.53 -15.03 22.54
C PRO A 100 28.90 -15.28 21.91
N GLU A 101 29.59 -14.19 21.58
CA GLU A 101 30.96 -14.17 21.10
C GLU A 101 31.82 -14.99 22.06
N LYS A 102 32.54 -15.99 21.52
CA LYS A 102 33.41 -16.84 22.32
C LYS A 102 34.59 -15.99 22.77
N ASP A 103 34.56 -15.56 24.03
CA ASP A 103 35.66 -14.89 24.71
C ASP A 103 36.94 -15.72 24.55
N HIS A 104 37.84 -15.26 23.69
CA HIS A 104 39.15 -15.86 23.50
C HIS A 104 40.00 -15.48 24.71
N LEU A 105 39.85 -16.28 25.77
CA LEU A 105 40.72 -16.30 26.94
C LEU A 105 42.19 -16.25 26.51
N SER A 106 42.86 -15.17 26.91
CA SER A 106 44.32 -15.06 26.95
C SER A 106 44.93 -16.31 27.55
N GLN A 107 45.85 -16.95 26.83
CA GLN A 107 46.89 -17.77 27.45
C GLN A 107 48.25 -17.30 26.96
N GLN A 108 49.12 -17.09 27.96
CA GLN A 108 50.47 -16.56 27.94
C GLN A 108 51.44 -17.47 27.18
#